data_AF-A0A0D2N8R6-F1
#
_entry.id   AF-A0A0D2N8R6-F1
#
_cell.length_a   1.000
_cell.length_b   1.000
_cell.length_c   1.000
_cell.angle_alpha   90.00
_cell.angle_beta   90.00
_cell.angle_gamma   90.00
#
_symmetry.space_group_name_H-M   'P 1'
#
loop_
_entity.id
_entity.type
_entity.pdbx_description
1 polymer ?
#
loop_
_entity_poly.entity_id
_entity_poly.type
_entity_poly.pdbx_seq_one_letter_code
_entity_poly.pdbx_strand_id
1 'polypeptide(L)' 'LIPKFHELAHLEKGHEQYSFNLAEGMGISDRECPEQVWASHNPLARSTRTTGPGMHDDILDDNFGHWNWLK' A
#
# COMPACT_ATOMS: atom_id res chain seq x y z
N LEU A 1 1.63 -0.02 -16.52
CA LEU A 1 1.43 -1.37 -15.95
C LEU A 1 0.42 -1.26 -14.81
N ILE A 2 -0.55 -2.15 -14.74
CA ILE A 2 -1.72 -2.10 -13.85
C ILE A 2 -1.59 -3.22 -12.80
N PRO A 3 -1.50 -2.89 -11.50
CA PRO A 3 -1.42 -3.87 -10.42
C PRO A 3 -2.66 -4.78 -10.39
N LYS A 4 -2.50 -6.03 -9.95
CA LYS A 4 -3.52 -7.07 -10.16
C LYS A 4 -4.85 -6.78 -9.46
N PHE A 5 -4.84 -6.17 -8.28
CA PHE A 5 -6.05 -5.79 -7.56
C PHE A 5 -6.79 -4.68 -8.31
N HIS A 6 -6.04 -3.78 -8.93
CA HIS A 6 -6.56 -2.62 -9.65
C HIS A 6 -7.08 -2.97 -11.05
N GLU A 7 -6.63 -4.08 -11.65
CA GLU A 7 -7.01 -4.50 -13.01
C GLU A 7 -8.53 -4.49 -13.25
N LEU A 8 -9.32 -4.99 -12.30
CA LEU A 8 -10.79 -5.05 -12.41
C LEU A 8 -11.46 -3.67 -12.33
N ALA A 9 -10.76 -2.65 -11.84
CA ALA A 9 -11.26 -1.28 -11.75
C ALA A 9 -11.00 -0.47 -13.05
N HIS A 10 -10.18 -0.98 -13.96
CA HIS A 10 -9.97 -0.37 -15.27
C HIS A 10 -11.09 -0.79 -16.22
N LEU A 11 -11.86 0.18 -16.72
CA LEU A 11 -13.01 -0.06 -17.61
C LEU A 11 -12.71 0.36 -19.07
N GLU A 12 -11.50 0.87 -19.34
CA GLU A 12 -11.10 1.35 -20.65
C GLU A 12 -10.73 0.20 -21.58
N LYS A 13 -11.37 0.11 -22.75
CA LYS A 13 -11.08 -0.96 -23.71
C LYS A 13 -9.59 -1.03 -24.06
N GLY A 14 -9.01 -2.21 -23.95
CA GLY A 14 -7.60 -2.48 -24.26
C GLY A 14 -6.67 -2.32 -23.06
N HIS A 15 -7.14 -1.93 -21.88
CA HIS A 15 -6.28 -1.77 -20.71
C HIS A 15 -5.44 -3.02 -20.37
N GLU A 16 -5.87 -4.21 -20.79
CA GLU A 16 -5.25 -5.51 -20.50
C GLU A 16 -3.79 -5.60 -20.99
N GLN A 17 -3.44 -4.85 -22.04
CA GLN A 17 -2.05 -4.72 -22.54
C GLN A 17 -1.09 -4.12 -21.49
N TYR A 18 -1.65 -3.43 -20.50
CA TYR A 18 -0.90 -2.89 -19.37
C TYR A 18 -0.93 -3.81 -18.15
N SER A 19 -1.54 -5.00 -18.22
CA SER A 19 -1.62 -5.88 -17.05
C SER A 19 -0.24 -6.27 -16.54
N PHE A 20 -0.04 -6.25 -15.22
CA PHE A 20 1.21 -6.72 -14.62
C PHE A 20 1.51 -8.19 -14.91
N ASN A 21 0.52 -8.99 -15.30
CA ASN A 21 0.71 -10.36 -15.76
C ASN A 21 1.55 -10.46 -17.04
N LEU A 22 1.62 -9.39 -17.85
CA LEU A 22 2.37 -9.34 -19.11
C LEU A 22 3.78 -8.75 -18.96
N ALA A 23 4.14 -8.27 -17.77
CA ALA A 23 5.41 -7.60 -17.54
C ALA A 23 6.56 -8.59 -17.32
N GLU A 24 7.65 -8.40 -18.07
CA GLU A 24 8.87 -9.21 -17.95
C GLU A 24 9.52 -9.05 -16.57
N GLY A 25 10.06 -10.15 -16.03
CA GLY A 25 10.78 -10.16 -14.75
C GLY A 25 9.90 -10.06 -13.50
N MET A 26 8.57 -10.08 -13.65
CA MET A 26 7.65 -9.91 -12.51
C MET A 26 7.36 -11.19 -11.72
N GLY A 27 7.64 -12.36 -12.29
CA GLY A 27 7.42 -13.65 -11.64
C GLY A 27 5.97 -13.81 -11.16
N ILE A 28 5.80 -14.25 -9.91
CA ILE A 28 4.48 -14.41 -9.26
C ILE A 28 4.00 -13.16 -8.50
N SER A 29 4.70 -12.03 -8.63
CA SER A 29 4.32 -10.80 -7.93
C SER A 29 3.01 -10.21 -8.45
N ASP A 30 2.24 -9.59 -7.56
CA ASP A 30 1.02 -8.84 -7.86
C ASP A 30 1.22 -7.31 -7.87
N ARG A 31 2.38 -6.84 -7.40
CA ARG A 31 2.74 -5.43 -7.16
C ARG A 31 1.86 -4.70 -6.13
N GLU A 32 1.09 -5.42 -5.33
CA GLU A 32 0.16 -4.83 -4.34
C GLU A 32 0.79 -4.60 -2.96
N CYS A 33 1.99 -5.16 -2.73
CA CYS A 33 2.63 -5.14 -1.41
C CYS A 33 2.71 -3.73 -0.79
N PRO A 34 3.17 -2.67 -1.49
CA PRO A 34 3.20 -1.32 -0.91
C PRO A 34 1.81 -0.83 -0.47
N GLU A 35 0.77 -1.09 -1.26
CA GLU A 35 -0.60 -0.64 -1.00
C GLU A 35 -1.24 -1.43 0.16
N GLN A 36 -1.05 -2.75 0.18
CA GLN A 36 -1.51 -3.61 1.28
C GLN A 36 -0.84 -3.26 2.61
N VAL A 37 0.48 -3.02 2.60
CA VAL A 37 1.21 -2.60 3.79
C VAL A 37 0.67 -1.27 4.30
N TRP A 38 0.46 -0.29 3.41
CA TRP A 38 -0.05 1.01 3.84
C TRP A 38 -1.49 0.95 4.34
N ALA A 39 -2.32 0.06 3.78
CA ALA A 39 -3.70 -0.12 4.21
C ALA A 39 -3.81 -0.49 5.70
N SER A 40 -2.89 -1.29 6.23
CA SER A 40 -2.85 -1.64 7.66
C SER A 40 -2.59 -0.44 8.58
N HIS A 41 -1.95 0.61 8.06
CA HIS A 41 -1.60 1.82 8.82
C HIS A 41 -2.68 2.91 8.75
N ASN A 42 -3.71 2.76 7.89
CA ASN A 42 -4.82 3.72 7.76
C ASN A 42 -5.48 4.16 9.08
N PRO A 43 -5.68 3.28 10.09
CA PRO A 43 -6.24 3.69 11.37
C PRO A 43 -5.44 4.80 12.08
N LEU A 44 -4.11 4.87 11.86
CA LEU A 44 -3.23 5.87 12.47
C LEU A 44 -3.62 7.29 12.05
N ALA A 45 -4.01 7.50 10.79
CA ALA A 45 -4.43 8.81 10.31
C ALA A 45 -5.61 9.39 11.11
N ARG A 46 -6.53 8.55 11.58
CA ARG A 46 -7.66 8.99 12.40
C ARG A 46 -7.26 9.18 13.87
N SER A 47 -6.42 8.31 14.42
CA SER A 47 -6.03 8.35 15.83
C SER A 47 -5.09 9.53 16.15
N THR A 48 -4.26 9.95 15.20
CA THR A 48 -3.31 11.07 15.39
C THR A 48 -3.85 12.42 14.92
N ARG A 49 -5.08 12.50 14.39
CA ARG A 49 -5.64 13.73 13.82
C ARG A 49 -5.69 14.93 14.80
N THR A 50 -5.80 14.66 16.10
CA THR A 50 -5.89 15.69 17.13
C THR A 50 -4.61 15.83 17.95
N THR A 51 -3.54 15.09 17.63
CA THR A 51 -2.27 15.16 18.35
C THR A 51 -1.45 16.34 17.86
N GLY A 52 -0.63 16.92 18.75
CA GLY A 52 0.34 17.94 18.35
C GLY A 52 1.45 17.34 17.49
N PRO A 53 2.20 18.15 16.71
CA PRO A 53 3.19 17.65 15.74
C PRO A 53 4.23 16.68 16.32
N GLY A 54 4.77 16.98 17.51
CA GLY A 54 5.75 16.09 18.16
C GLY A 54 5.15 14.73 18.53
N MET A 55 4.00 14.72 19.21
CA MET A 55 3.36 13.45 19.57
C MET A 55 2.81 12.69 18.35
N HIS A 56 2.44 13.40 17.29
CA HIS A 56 2.06 12.76 16.03
C HIS A 56 3.22 11.93 15.48
N ASP A 57 4.42 12.51 15.42
CA ASP A 57 5.61 11.82 14.90
C ASP A 57 6.03 10.66 15.82
N ASP A 58 6.00 10.86 17.14
CA ASP A 58 6.30 9.80 18.12
C ASP A 58 5.36 8.58 17.96
N ILE A 59 4.06 8.80 17.75
CA ILE A 59 3.07 7.71 17.57
C ILE A 59 3.33 6.95 16.26
N LEU A 60 3.68 7.66 15.19
CA LEU A 60 3.99 7.03 13.91
C LEU A 60 5.26 6.19 13.99
N ASP A 61 6.32 6.72 14.61
CA ASP A 61 7.59 6.02 14.75
C ASP A 61 7.44 4.73 15.58
N ASP A 62 6.73 4.79 16.71
CA ASP A 62 6.45 3.61 17.54
C ASP A 62 5.64 2.55 16.80
N ASN A 63 4.60 2.96 16.05
CA ASN A 63 3.79 2.01 15.26
C ASN A 63 4.61 1.35 14.15
N PHE A 64 5.36 2.13 13.38
CA PHE A 64 6.19 1.59 12.30
C PHE A 64 7.33 0.74 12.85
N GLY A 65 7.92 1.11 13.99
CA GLY A 65 8.91 0.32 14.71
C GLY A 65 8.36 -1.04 15.14
N HIS A 66 7.18 -1.05 15.78
CA HIS A 66 6.50 -2.28 16.16
C HIS A 66 6.14 -3.14 14.95
N TRP A 67 5.61 -2.55 13.88
CA TRP A 67 5.26 -3.26 12.66
C TRP A 67 6.48 -3.87 11.98
N ASN A 68 7.62 -3.17 12.00
CA ASN A 68 8.89 -3.71 11.50
C ASN A 68 9.42 -4.88 12.35
N TRP A 69 9.17 -4.87 13.67
CA TRP A 69 9.55 -5.97 14.57
C TRP A 69 8.70 -7.23 14.35
N LEU A 70 7.43 -7.08 13.97
CA LEU A 70 6.52 -8.20 13.70
C LEU A 70 6.81 -8.96 12.39
N LYS A 71 7.74 -8.48 11.56
CA LYS A 71 8.10 -9.08 10.26
C LYS A 71 8.86 -10.40 10.40
#